data_AF-A0A1X4HRX5-F1
#
_entry.id   AF-A0A1X4HRX5-F1
#
_cell.length_a   1.000
_cell.length_b   1.000
_cell.length_c   1.000
_cell.angle_alpha   90.00
_cell.angle_beta   90.00
_cell.angle_gamma   90.00
#
_symmetry.space_group_name_H-M   'P 1'
#
loop_
_entity.id
_entity.type
_entity.pdbx_description
1 polymer ?
#
loop_
_entity_poly.entity_id
_entity_poly.type
_entity_poly.pdbx_seq_one_letter_code
_entity_poly.pdbx_strand_id
1 'polypeptide(L)' 'MHGEYKVPGGKLVVVDVDVEDGVLRRARVAGDFFLEPDEALDAVNRALDGAPADTDAAGLAARI' A
#
# COMPACT_ATOMS: atom_id res chain seq x y z
N MET A 1 2.45 8.07 -8.82
CA MET A 1 2.46 8.91 -7.58
C MET A 1 3.33 8.26 -6.52
N HIS A 2 3.88 9.04 -5.58
CA HIS A 2 4.75 8.57 -4.50
C HIS A 2 4.29 9.16 -3.16
N GLY A 3 4.16 8.33 -2.13
CA GLY A 3 3.83 8.76 -0.77
C GLY A 3 4.71 8.04 0.25
N GLU A 4 5.19 8.77 1.24
CA GLU A 4 6.00 8.22 2.33
C GLU A 4 5.43 8.63 3.69
N TYR A 5 5.50 7.72 4.66
CA TYR A 5 5.05 7.94 6.01
C TYR A 5 6.00 7.31 7.01
N LYS A 6 6.49 8.13 7.94
CA LYS A 6 7.32 7.67 9.06
C LYS A 6 6.43 7.32 10.24
N VAL A 7 6.28 6.02 10.51
CA VAL A 7 5.50 5.51 11.62
C VAL A 7 6.23 5.75 12.96
N PRO A 8 5.49 5.93 14.08
CA PRO A 8 6.09 5.99 15.41
C PRO A 8 7.00 4.78 15.65
N GLY A 9 8.21 5.03 16.18
CA GLY A 9 9.26 4.02 16.30
C GLY A 9 10.32 4.06 15.19
N GLY A 10 10.18 4.97 14.24
CA GLY A 10 11.22 5.31 13.27
C GLY A 10 11.15 4.55 11.95
N LYS A 11 10.25 3.56 11.85
CA LYS A 11 9.99 2.82 10.62
C LYS A 11 9.40 3.75 9.54
N LEU A 12 9.64 3.45 8.29
CA LEU A 12 9.25 4.17 7.09
C LEU A 12 8.44 3.20 6.23
N VAL A 13 7.29 3.68 5.79
CA VAL A 13 6.49 3.03 4.76
C VAL A 13 6.44 3.97 3.56
N VAL A 14 6.70 3.43 2.39
CA VAL A 14 6.70 4.10 1.11
C VAL A 14 5.72 3.38 0.20
N VAL A 15 4.92 4.13 -0.53
CA VAL A 15 3.99 3.60 -1.53
C VAL A 15 4.19 4.33 -2.84
N ASP A 16 4.55 3.57 -3.87
CA ASP A 16 4.47 4.00 -5.26
C ASP A 16 3.17 3.45 -5.85
N VAL A 17 2.39 4.28 -6.50
CA VAL A 17 1.11 3.87 -7.11
C VAL A 17 0.72 4.80 -8.23
N ASP A 18 0.15 4.26 -9.30
CA ASP A 18 -0.45 5.05 -10.36
C ASP A 18 -1.98 5.04 -10.25
N VAL A 19 -2.60 6.09 -10.79
CA VAL A 19 -4.06 6.20 -10.84
C VAL A 19 -4.46 6.31 -12.28
N GLU A 20 -5.20 5.31 -12.74
CA GLU A 20 -5.72 5.21 -14.11
C GLU A 20 -7.24 5.06 -14.01
N ASP A 21 -7.98 5.97 -14.63
CA ASP A 21 -9.46 6.01 -14.58
C ASP A 21 -10.07 5.96 -13.17
N GLY A 22 -9.40 6.63 -12.21
CA GLY A 22 -9.85 6.66 -10.81
C GLY A 22 -9.58 5.37 -10.04
N VAL A 23 -8.77 4.47 -10.58
CA VAL A 23 -8.42 3.17 -9.99
C VAL A 23 -6.91 3.10 -9.74
N LEU A 24 -6.51 2.57 -8.58
CA LEU A 24 -5.12 2.31 -8.24
C LEU A 24 -4.53 1.21 -9.13
N ARG A 25 -3.33 1.46 -9.66
CA ARG A 25 -2.59 0.55 -10.54
C ARG A 25 -1.12 0.51 -10.17
N ARG A 26 -0.50 -0.65 -10.34
CA ARG A 26 0.93 -0.88 -10.13
C ARG A 26 1.35 -0.44 -8.72
N ALA A 27 0.50 -0.69 -7.73
CA ALA A 27 0.75 -0.37 -6.34
C ALA A 27 1.93 -1.18 -5.80
N ARG A 28 2.89 -0.49 -5.19
CA ARG A 28 4.07 -1.09 -4.59
C ARG A 28 4.34 -0.45 -3.23
N VAL A 29 4.27 -1.28 -2.20
CA VAL A 29 4.68 -0.93 -0.83
C VAL A 29 6.13 -1.33 -0.62
N ALA A 30 6.91 -0.42 -0.04
CA ALA A 30 8.32 -0.61 0.33
C ALA A 30 8.61 0.16 1.63
N GLY A 31 9.79 -0.06 2.24
CA GLY A 31 10.15 0.65 3.47
C GLY A 31 11.16 -0.11 4.33
N ASP A 32 11.40 0.39 5.55
CA ASP A 32 12.26 -0.24 6.57
C ASP A 32 11.43 -0.86 7.71
N PHE A 33 10.37 -1.58 7.36
CA PHE A 33 9.54 -2.30 8.32
C PHE A 33 9.90 -3.80 8.38
N PHE A 34 9.45 -4.44 9.46
CA PHE A 34 9.47 -5.89 9.59
C PHE A 34 8.07 -6.40 9.23
N LEU A 35 8.01 -7.49 8.46
CA LEU A 35 6.79 -8.18 8.11
C LEU A 35 7.04 -9.68 8.21
N GLU A 36 6.13 -10.41 8.84
CA GLU A 36 6.20 -11.86 8.99
C GLU A 36 4.80 -12.45 8.79
N PRO A 37 4.60 -13.37 7.85
CA PRO A 37 5.60 -13.83 6.88
C PRO A 37 5.91 -12.78 5.81
N ASP A 38 7.04 -12.88 5.11
CA ASP A 38 7.45 -11.90 4.10
C ASP A 38 6.51 -11.89 2.88
N GLU A 39 5.91 -13.04 2.53
CA GLU A 39 4.92 -13.13 1.45
C GLU A 39 3.65 -12.29 1.69
N ALA A 40 3.40 -11.82 2.92
CA ALA A 40 2.28 -10.93 3.19
C ALA A 40 2.42 -9.59 2.43
N LEU A 41 3.63 -9.19 2.04
CA LEU A 41 3.84 -7.95 1.27
C LEU A 41 3.19 -8.05 -0.12
N ASP A 42 3.24 -9.22 -0.74
CA ASP A 42 2.62 -9.47 -2.04
C ASP A 42 1.09 -9.48 -1.94
N ALA A 43 0.53 -9.93 -0.81
CA ALA A 43 -0.91 -9.82 -0.55
C ALA A 43 -1.32 -8.35 -0.44
N VAL A 44 -0.56 -7.52 0.29
CA VAL A 44 -0.81 -6.08 0.41
C VAL A 44 -0.76 -5.39 -0.95
N ASN A 45 0.29 -5.60 -1.74
CA ASN A 45 0.42 -4.98 -3.07
C ASN A 45 -0.76 -5.34 -3.99
N ARG A 46 -1.16 -6.62 -4.01
CA ARG A 46 -2.30 -7.09 -4.81
C ARG A 46 -3.64 -6.54 -4.32
N ALA A 47 -3.83 -6.40 -3.02
CA ALA A 47 -5.07 -5.87 -2.45
C ALA A 47 -5.28 -4.40 -2.82
N LEU A 48 -4.21 -3.61 -2.88
CA LEU A 48 -4.24 -2.20 -3.28
C LEU A 48 -4.54 -2.04 -4.78
N ASP A 49 -3.96 -2.89 -5.62
CA ASP A 49 -4.22 -2.87 -7.05
C ASP A 49 -5.72 -3.10 -7.36
N GLY A 50 -6.29 -2.24 -8.21
CA GLY A 50 -7.69 -2.29 -8.58
C GLY A 50 -8.65 -1.67 -7.56
N ALA A 51 -8.17 -1.09 -6.45
CA ALA A 51 -9.02 -0.32 -5.55
C ALA A 51 -9.39 1.05 -6.18
N PRO A 52 -10.62 1.58 -5.96
CA PRO A 52 -10.91 2.98 -6.25
C PRO A 52 -9.95 3.92 -5.54
N ALA A 53 -9.49 4.97 -6.21
CA ALA A 53 -8.49 5.89 -5.68
C ALA A 53 -9.01 6.76 -4.51
N ASP A 54 -10.32 6.82 -4.33
CA ASP A 54 -11.01 7.49 -3.22
C ASP A 54 -11.38 6.55 -2.06
N THR A 55 -10.98 5.28 -2.12
CA THR A 55 -11.18 4.33 -1.02
C THR A 55 -10.41 4.81 0.22
N ASP A 56 -11.08 4.86 1.36
CA ASP A 56 -10.44 5.23 2.61
C ASP A 56 -9.54 4.12 3.17
N ALA A 57 -8.77 4.45 4.21
CA ALA A 57 -7.82 3.49 4.79
C ALA A 57 -8.50 2.23 5.34
N ALA A 58 -9.71 2.34 5.89
CA ALA A 58 -10.46 1.20 6.41
C ALA A 58 -10.93 0.27 5.27
N GLY A 59 -11.43 0.84 4.18
CA GLY A 59 -11.82 0.09 2.98
C GLY A 59 -10.64 -0.59 2.29
N LEU A 60 -9.47 0.04 2.26
CA LEU A 60 -8.25 -0.58 1.75
C LEU A 60 -7.79 -1.75 2.64
N ALA A 61 -7.82 -1.58 3.96
CA ALA A 61 -7.44 -2.64 4.90
C ALA A 61 -8.36 -3.87 4.80
N ALA A 62 -9.65 -3.68 4.52
CA ALA A 62 -10.62 -4.78 4.38
C ALA A 62 -10.43 -5.65 3.12
N ARG A 63 -9.50 -5.28 2.22
CA ARG A 63 -9.19 -6.03 0.99
C ARG A 63 -8.06 -7.05 1.14
N ILE A 64 -7.37 -7.04 2.29
CA ILE A 64 -6.20 -7.89 2.60
C ILE A 64 -6.63 -9.17 3.29
#